data_AF-A0A6A5BDF2-F1
#
_entry.id   AF-A0A6A5BDF2-F1
#
_cell.length_a   1.000
_cell.length_b   1.000
_cell.length_c   1.000
_cell.angle_alpha   90.00
_cell.angle_beta   90.00
_cell.angle_gamma   90.00
#
_symmetry.space_group_name_H-M   'P 1'
#
loop_
_entity.id
_entity.type
_entity.pdbx_description
1 polymer ?
#
loop_
_entity_poly.entity_id
_entity_poly.type
_entity_poly.pdbx_seq_one_letter_code
_entity_poly.pdbx_strand_id
1 'polypeptide(L)'
;MQSSSLEDNIKKKLRRLQKLTHKALLSKTLARSKNKLTEVTHDILSSEIEGTDQHFFLKCSNCKIIFSGDCSASNSDLSANTTTFRSPFFNNNHFEMPISFMIYTENSTSFDGVMKHEYSNGIGVLYYLNKIALQLFLQSLSFTFQQIQESQTLSDDDVLKFSILSVLLPSSCLATSSVDEFFERQSKYFQCSTSIEY
;
A
#
# COMPACT_ATOMS: atom_id res chain seq x y z
N MET A 1 12.04 -1.30 -22.84
CA MET A 1 11.82 -0.13 -21.98
C MET A 1 12.85 -0.23 -20.86
N GLN A 2 13.82 0.69 -20.80
CA GLN A 2 14.69 0.81 -19.63
C GLN A 2 13.79 1.34 -18.50
N SER A 3 13.49 0.51 -17.50
CA SER A 3 13.02 1.03 -16.21
C SER A 3 14.06 2.04 -15.75
N SER A 4 13.63 3.26 -15.41
CA SER A 4 14.55 4.23 -14.81
C SER A 4 15.16 3.59 -13.57
N SER A 5 16.43 3.85 -13.29
CA SER A 5 17.13 3.37 -12.08
C SER A 5 16.30 3.59 -10.81
N LEU A 6 15.50 4.67 -10.79
CA LEU A 6 14.56 5.06 -9.76
C LEU A 6 13.50 4.00 -9.44
N GLU A 7 12.69 3.55 -10.41
CA GLU A 7 11.65 2.54 -10.16
C GLU A 7 12.26 1.25 -9.59
N ASP A 8 13.37 0.81 -10.18
CA ASP A 8 14.04 -0.42 -9.76
C ASP A 8 14.66 -0.28 -8.36
N ASN A 9 15.12 0.91 -8.00
CA ASN A 9 15.59 1.21 -6.66
C ASN A 9 14.43 1.16 -5.65
N ILE A 10 13.30 1.82 -5.94
CA ILE A 10 12.11 1.78 -5.06
C ILE A 10 11.61 0.34 -4.93
N LYS A 11 11.50 -0.41 -6.03
CA LYS A 11 11.15 -1.86 -6.04
C LYS A 11 12.04 -2.65 -5.08
N LYS A 12 13.37 -2.48 -5.18
CA LYS A 12 14.35 -3.18 -4.34
C LYS A 12 14.23 -2.78 -2.87
N LYS A 13 14.11 -1.48 -2.57
CA LYS A 13 14.01 -0.95 -1.21
C LYS A 13 12.69 -1.37 -0.53
N LEU A 14 11.55 -1.29 -1.22
CA LEU A 14 10.26 -1.79 -0.72
C LEU A 14 10.30 -3.30 -0.42
N ARG A 15 10.87 -4.12 -1.33
CA ARG A 15 11.06 -5.56 -1.08
C ARG A 15 11.93 -5.79 0.16
N ARG A 16 13.01 -5.02 0.32
CA ARG A 16 13.89 -5.11 1.48
C ARG A 16 13.15 -4.75 2.76
N LEU A 17 12.36 -3.66 2.76
CA LEU A 17 11.53 -3.25 3.89
C LEU A 17 10.55 -4.37 4.28
N GLN A 18 9.78 -4.88 3.33
CA GLN A 18 8.83 -5.99 3.57
C GLN A 18 9.51 -7.21 4.19
N LYS A 19 10.64 -7.65 3.61
CA LYS A 19 11.39 -8.82 4.12
C LYS A 19 11.92 -8.61 5.53
N LEU A 20 12.47 -7.43 5.83
CA LEU A 20 13.01 -7.12 7.14
C LEU A 20 11.90 -7.04 8.19
N THR A 21 10.78 -6.36 7.88
CA THR A 21 9.63 -6.25 8.78
C THR A 21 9.04 -7.63 9.07
N HIS A 22 8.81 -8.44 8.03
CA HIS A 22 8.27 -9.79 8.19
C HIS A 22 9.16 -10.65 9.08
N LYS A 23 10.47 -10.67 8.81
CA LYS A 23 11.43 -11.40 9.61
C LYS A 23 11.37 -10.95 11.07
N ALA A 24 11.36 -9.64 11.30
CA ALA A 24 11.35 -9.06 12.65
C ALA A 24 10.04 -9.34 13.42
N LEU A 25 8.89 -9.40 12.73
CA LEU A 25 7.62 -9.83 13.31
C LEU A 25 7.68 -11.30 13.74
N LEU A 26 8.10 -12.19 12.84
CA LEU A 26 8.19 -13.63 13.11
C LEU A 26 9.17 -13.94 14.25
N SER A 27 10.32 -13.28 14.29
CA SER A 27 11.31 -13.49 15.35
C SER A 27 11.05 -12.68 16.62
N LYS A 28 9.97 -11.87 16.67
CA LYS A 28 9.66 -10.96 17.78
C LYS A 28 10.83 -10.02 18.11
N THR A 29 11.52 -9.52 17.09
CA THR A 29 12.69 -8.63 17.22
C THR A 29 12.45 -7.26 16.61
N LEU A 30 11.19 -6.83 16.51
CA LEU A 30 10.83 -5.59 15.84
C LEU A 30 11.48 -4.37 16.50
N ALA A 31 11.41 -4.28 17.84
CA ALA A 31 12.07 -3.22 18.62
C ALA A 31 13.59 -3.17 18.39
N ARG A 32 14.26 -4.33 18.30
CA ARG A 32 15.70 -4.40 17.99
C ARG A 32 16.04 -4.01 16.56
N SER A 33 15.09 -4.21 15.65
CA SER A 33 15.25 -3.92 14.23
C SER A 33 14.83 -2.50 13.86
N LYS A 34 14.26 -1.74 14.81
CA LYS A 34 13.57 -0.48 14.52
C LYS A 34 14.43 0.53 13.80
N ASN A 35 15.67 0.77 14.25
CA ASN A 35 16.56 1.74 13.61
C ASN A 35 16.82 1.40 12.14
N LYS A 36 17.05 0.11 11.84
CA LYS A 36 17.26 -0.37 10.47
C LYS A 36 15.99 -0.28 9.61
N LEU A 37 14.82 -0.51 10.21
CA LEU A 37 13.53 -0.39 9.51
C LEU A 37 13.21 1.08 9.22
N THR A 38 13.43 1.97 10.19
CA THR A 38 13.33 3.43 10.04
C THR A 38 14.27 3.94 8.95
N GLU A 39 15.55 3.52 8.96
CA GLU A 39 16.54 3.89 7.93
C GLU A 39 16.07 3.50 6.52
N VAL A 40 15.67 2.24 6.31
CA VAL A 40 15.17 1.78 5.00
C VAL A 40 13.92 2.53 4.59
N THR A 41 13.04 2.88 5.53
CA THR A 41 11.81 3.64 5.24
C THR A 41 12.14 5.08 4.84
N HIS A 42 13.06 5.72 5.57
CA HIS A 42 13.56 7.05 5.26
C HIS A 42 14.25 7.10 3.90
N ASP A 43 15.09 6.10 3.58
CA ASP A 43 15.76 5.98 2.28
C ASP A 43 14.78 5.90 1.10
N ILE A 44 13.58 5.36 1.30
CA ILE A 44 12.55 5.35 0.25
C ILE A 44 11.92 6.75 0.11
N LEU A 45 11.59 7.37 1.24
CA LEU A 45 10.95 8.69 1.30
C LEU A 45 11.82 9.81 0.72
N SER A 46 12.99 10.04 1.32
CA SER A 46 13.79 11.25 1.12
C SER A 46 14.61 11.23 -0.16
N SER A 47 15.05 10.04 -0.61
CA SER A 47 15.96 9.94 -1.76
C SER A 47 15.29 9.61 -3.09
N GLU A 48 14.04 9.13 -3.09
CA GLU A 48 13.42 8.61 -4.32
C GLU A 48 12.02 9.17 -4.59
N ILE A 49 11.19 9.40 -3.57
CA ILE A 49 9.78 9.81 -3.76
C ILE A 49 9.57 11.32 -3.57
N GLU A 50 10.13 11.93 -2.53
CA GLU A 50 9.98 13.38 -2.29
C GLU A 50 10.65 14.24 -3.38
N GLY A 51 11.77 13.80 -3.93
CA GLY A 51 12.58 14.55 -4.90
C GLY A 51 12.15 14.48 -6.37
N THR A 52 11.01 13.87 -6.72
CA THR A 52 10.59 13.67 -8.12
C THR A 52 9.18 14.19 -8.40
N ASP A 53 8.97 14.88 -9.52
CA ASP A 53 7.63 15.32 -9.96
C ASP A 53 6.83 14.21 -10.64
N GLN A 54 7.41 13.02 -10.78
CA GLN A 54 6.73 11.91 -11.46
C GLN A 54 5.57 11.35 -10.62
N HIS A 55 4.43 11.15 -11.28
CA HIS A 55 3.34 10.37 -10.69
C HIS A 55 3.77 8.91 -10.59
N PHE A 56 3.77 8.42 -9.35
CA PHE A 56 4.19 7.08 -9.02
C PHE A 56 3.00 6.27 -8.52
N PHE A 57 2.87 5.03 -8.99
CA PHE A 57 1.76 4.15 -8.62
C PHE A 57 2.27 2.77 -8.15
N LEU A 58 1.57 2.22 -7.16
CA LEU A 58 1.88 0.92 -6.56
C LEU A 58 0.59 0.15 -6.28
N LYS A 59 0.45 -1.07 -6.81
CA LYS A 59 -0.74 -1.91 -6.64
C LYS A 59 -0.76 -2.63 -5.29
N CYS A 60 -1.95 -2.79 -4.73
CA CYS A 60 -2.29 -3.67 -3.61
C CYS A 60 -2.73 -5.05 -4.14
N SER A 61 -2.05 -6.15 -3.75
CA SER A 61 -2.48 -7.51 -4.11
C SER A 61 -3.53 -8.07 -3.17
N ASN A 62 -4.45 -8.88 -3.70
CA ASN A 62 -5.42 -9.65 -2.90
C ASN A 62 -6.30 -8.78 -1.99
N CYS A 63 -6.55 -7.54 -2.41
CA CYS A 63 -7.43 -6.59 -1.74
C CYS A 63 -8.81 -6.73 -2.39
N LYS A 64 -9.81 -7.24 -1.65
CA LYS A 64 -11.19 -7.47 -2.11
C LYS A 64 -12.12 -6.60 -1.26
N ILE A 65 -13.01 -5.83 -1.88
CA ILE A 65 -14.07 -5.15 -1.12
C ILE A 65 -15.00 -6.21 -0.53
N ILE A 66 -15.18 -6.14 0.78
CA ILE A 66 -16.33 -6.71 1.46
C ILE A 66 -17.11 -5.50 1.94
N PHE A 67 -18.32 -5.32 1.43
CA PHE A 67 -19.21 -4.28 1.94
C PHE A 67 -19.69 -4.72 3.33
N SER A 68 -19.10 -4.15 4.38
CA SER A 68 -19.58 -4.28 5.75
C SER A 68 -20.45 -3.07 6.09
N GLY A 69 -21.61 -2.97 5.43
CA GLY A 69 -22.55 -1.87 5.63
C GLY A 69 -23.82 -2.08 4.82
N ASP A 70 -24.94 -1.65 5.38
CA ASP A 70 -26.25 -1.68 4.73
C ASP A 70 -26.20 -0.80 3.47
N CYS A 71 -26.38 -1.38 2.28
CA CYS A 71 -26.30 -0.68 0.99
C CYS A 71 -27.42 0.39 0.81
N SER A 72 -28.25 0.60 1.83
CA SER A 72 -29.27 1.63 1.91
C SER A 72 -28.79 2.95 2.52
N ALA A 73 -27.56 3.01 3.05
CA ALA A 73 -26.98 4.25 3.54
C ALA A 73 -26.76 5.24 2.38
N SER A 74 -27.42 6.39 2.44
CA SER A 74 -27.30 7.48 1.48
C SER A 74 -25.83 7.88 1.27
N ASN A 75 -25.51 8.44 0.09
CA ASN A 75 -24.19 8.93 -0.37
C ASN A 75 -23.37 9.81 0.62
N SER A 76 -23.87 10.09 1.82
CA SER A 76 -23.21 10.80 2.91
C SER A 76 -22.25 9.95 3.75
N ASP A 77 -22.36 8.61 3.77
CA ASP A 77 -21.48 7.71 4.57
C ASP A 77 -20.36 7.06 3.74
N LEU A 78 -19.74 7.84 2.85
CA LEU A 78 -18.57 7.42 2.07
C LEU A 78 -17.36 7.02 2.96
N SER A 79 -17.37 7.36 4.24
CA SER A 79 -16.34 7.02 5.23
C SER A 79 -16.33 5.53 5.65
N ALA A 80 -17.38 4.75 5.32
CA ALA A 80 -17.52 3.37 5.78
C ALA A 80 -17.03 2.29 4.79
N ASN A 81 -16.46 2.67 3.65
CA ASN A 81 -15.99 1.69 2.67
C ASN A 81 -14.61 1.15 3.06
N THR A 82 -14.57 -0.09 3.57
CA THR A 82 -13.33 -0.82 3.82
C THR A 82 -13.08 -1.88 2.74
N THR A 83 -11.82 -2.24 2.54
CA THR A 83 -11.40 -3.36 1.70
C THR A 83 -10.78 -4.42 2.60
N THR A 84 -11.22 -5.66 2.46
CA THR A 84 -10.62 -6.80 3.16
C THR A 84 -9.46 -7.37 2.36
N PHE A 85 -8.37 -7.70 3.04
CA PHE A 85 -7.20 -8.29 2.41
C PHE A 85 -6.56 -9.33 3.32
N ARG A 86 -5.79 -10.24 2.72
CA ARG A 86 -5.04 -11.27 3.46
C ARG A 86 -3.62 -10.83 3.65
N SER A 87 -3.16 -10.78 4.90
CA SER A 87 -1.79 -10.35 5.23
C SER A 87 -0.83 -11.55 5.34
N PRO A 88 0.17 -11.68 4.45
CA PRO A 88 1.19 -12.72 4.59
C PRO A 88 2.03 -12.61 5.86
N PHE A 89 2.06 -11.44 6.52
CA PHE A 89 2.83 -11.26 7.75
C PHE A 89 2.16 -11.91 8.98
N PHE A 90 0.84 -12.08 8.94
CA PHE A 90 0.05 -12.60 10.06
C PHE A 90 -0.73 -13.85 9.63
N ASN A 91 -0.03 -14.87 9.14
CA ASN A 91 -0.59 -16.18 8.78
C ASN A 91 -1.74 -16.13 7.75
N ASN A 92 -1.77 -15.11 6.89
CA ASN A 92 -2.87 -14.86 5.94
C ASN A 92 -4.22 -14.59 6.63
N ASN A 93 -4.20 -14.09 7.87
CA ASN A 93 -5.38 -13.51 8.51
C ASN A 93 -5.94 -12.37 7.66
N HIS A 94 -7.25 -12.16 7.80
CA HIS A 94 -7.98 -11.14 7.06
C HIS A 94 -8.00 -9.85 7.88
N PHE A 95 -7.71 -8.74 7.21
CA PHE A 95 -7.70 -7.41 7.80
C PHE A 95 -8.50 -6.48 6.93
N GLU A 96 -9.12 -5.47 7.55
CA GLU A 96 -9.82 -4.42 6.86
C GLU A 96 -8.93 -3.19 6.76
N MET A 97 -8.82 -2.64 5.56
CA MET A 97 -8.12 -1.39 5.29
C MET A 97 -9.13 -0.36 4.80
N PRO A 98 -9.10 0.88 5.32
CA PRO A 98 -9.95 1.94 4.83
C PRO A 98 -9.66 2.25 3.36
N ILE A 99 -10.69 2.65 2.62
CA ILE A 99 -10.56 3.15 1.25
C ILE A 99 -10.56 4.68 1.30
N SER A 100 -9.50 5.28 0.76
CA SER A 100 -9.48 6.73 0.53
C SER A 100 -10.15 7.06 -0.80
N PHE A 101 -11.14 7.96 -0.73
CA PHE A 101 -11.77 8.59 -1.89
C PHE A 101 -11.08 9.89 -2.31
N MET A 102 -10.11 10.37 -1.52
CA MET A 102 -9.39 11.60 -1.84
C MET A 102 -8.28 11.30 -2.84
N ILE A 103 -8.63 11.38 -4.13
CA ILE A 103 -7.69 11.06 -5.20
C ILE A 103 -6.59 12.14 -5.34
N TYR A 104 -6.87 13.37 -4.91
CA TYR A 104 -6.05 14.56 -5.18
C TYR A 104 -6.20 15.70 -4.17
N THR A 105 -5.91 15.48 -2.89
CA THR A 105 -5.74 16.61 -1.96
C THR A 105 -4.28 16.70 -1.54
N GLU A 106 -3.58 17.71 -2.08
CA GLU A 106 -2.20 18.07 -1.72
C GLU A 106 -2.04 18.43 -0.23
N ASN A 107 -3.15 18.51 0.51
CA ASN A 107 -3.22 18.92 1.91
C ASN A 107 -3.47 17.75 2.89
N SER A 108 -3.45 16.49 2.46
CA SER A 108 -3.61 15.39 3.41
C SER A 108 -2.40 15.27 4.33
N THR A 109 -2.63 15.27 5.64
CA THR A 109 -1.60 15.14 6.67
C THR A 109 -1.52 13.73 7.28
N SER A 110 -2.49 12.86 6.96
CA SER A 110 -2.57 11.48 7.44
C SER A 110 -2.81 10.49 6.31
N PHE A 111 -2.35 9.25 6.52
CA PHE A 111 -2.62 8.13 5.63
C PHE A 111 -3.92 7.43 6.03
N ASP A 112 -4.90 7.44 5.14
CA ASP A 112 -6.24 6.89 5.38
C ASP A 112 -6.52 5.62 4.53
N GLY A 113 -5.47 4.88 4.15
CA GLY A 113 -5.60 3.59 3.43
C GLY A 113 -5.29 3.65 1.93
N VAL A 114 -5.84 2.72 1.15
CA VAL A 114 -5.58 2.64 -0.31
C VAL A 114 -6.60 3.41 -1.13
N MET A 115 -6.19 3.77 -2.33
CA MET A 115 -7.05 4.36 -3.33
C MET A 115 -7.76 3.28 -4.14
N LYS A 116 -8.99 3.57 -4.54
CA LYS A 116 -9.83 2.71 -5.38
C LYS A 116 -10.09 3.41 -6.71
N HIS A 117 -9.92 2.68 -7.81
CA HIS A 117 -10.34 3.11 -9.14
C HIS A 117 -11.23 2.04 -9.77
N GLU A 118 -12.46 2.43 -10.13
CA GLU A 118 -13.45 1.56 -10.76
C GLU A 118 -13.62 1.91 -12.22
N TYR A 119 -13.50 0.90 -13.08
CA TYR A 119 -13.72 1.06 -14.50
C TYR A 119 -15.21 0.91 -14.83
N SER A 120 -15.80 1.95 -15.43
CA SER A 120 -17.23 2.02 -15.77
C SER A 120 -17.71 0.97 -16.78
N ASN A 121 -16.78 0.41 -17.55
CA ASN A 121 -17.02 -0.64 -18.53
C ASN A 121 -16.89 -2.07 -17.96
N GLY A 122 -16.80 -2.21 -16.63
CA GLY A 122 -16.71 -3.52 -15.97
C GLY A 122 -15.36 -4.21 -16.10
N ILE A 123 -14.32 -3.51 -16.59
CA ILE A 123 -12.97 -4.08 -16.78
C ILE A 123 -12.28 -4.42 -15.45
N GLY A 124 -12.76 -3.87 -14.33
CA GLY A 124 -12.38 -4.32 -12.99
C GLY A 124 -12.26 -3.18 -11.98
N VAL A 125 -11.69 -3.50 -10.83
CA VAL A 125 -11.36 -2.55 -9.76
C VAL A 125 -9.86 -2.62 -9.47
N LEU A 126 -9.22 -1.46 -9.38
CA LEU A 126 -7.81 -1.34 -9.01
C LEU A 126 -7.67 -0.69 -7.64
N TYR A 127 -6.94 -1.35 -6.75
CA TYR A 127 -6.52 -0.80 -5.46
C TYR A 127 -5.02 -0.47 -5.51
N TYR A 128 -4.67 0.77 -5.19
CA TYR A 128 -3.32 1.26 -5.35
C TYR A 128 -2.97 2.40 -4.37
N LEU A 129 -1.68 2.71 -4.28
CA LEU A 129 -1.16 3.93 -3.70
C LEU A 129 -0.59 4.79 -4.82
N ASN A 130 -1.00 6.05 -4.88
CA ASN A 130 -0.28 7.07 -5.65
C ASN A 130 0.94 7.58 -4.85
N LYS A 131 1.70 8.49 -5.44
CA LYS A 131 2.89 9.12 -4.83
C LYS A 131 2.59 9.65 -3.43
N ILE A 132 1.55 10.48 -3.28
CA ILE A 132 1.20 11.16 -2.02
C ILE A 132 0.80 10.14 -0.94
N ALA A 133 -0.08 9.20 -1.28
CA ALA A 133 -0.51 8.16 -0.34
C ALA A 133 0.66 7.25 0.08
N LEU A 134 1.58 6.94 -0.83
CA LEU A 134 2.78 6.17 -0.51
C LEU A 134 3.72 6.96 0.43
N GLN A 135 3.87 8.27 0.24
CA GLN A 135 4.65 9.12 1.15
C GLN A 135 4.05 9.12 2.55
N LEU A 136 2.75 9.43 2.68
CA LEU A 136 2.06 9.44 3.98
C LEU A 136 2.12 8.07 4.67
N PHE A 137 1.96 6.98 3.90
CA PHE A 137 2.08 5.62 4.44
C PHE A 137 3.47 5.33 4.99
N LEU A 138 4.53 5.67 4.24
CA LEU A 138 5.91 5.44 4.67
C LEU A 138 6.28 6.34 5.86
N GLN A 139 5.80 7.59 5.90
CA GLN A 139 5.98 8.48 7.05
C GLN A 139 5.32 7.89 8.31
N SER A 140 4.09 7.40 8.17
CA SER A 140 3.34 6.72 9.23
C SER A 140 4.06 5.45 9.72
N LEU A 141 4.56 4.61 8.80
CA LEU A 141 5.38 3.44 9.15
C LEU A 141 6.67 3.82 9.88
N SER A 142 7.36 4.85 9.41
CA SER A 142 8.59 5.35 10.04
C SER A 142 8.34 5.75 11.49
N PHE A 143 7.25 6.49 11.72
CA PHE A 143 6.81 6.85 13.07
C PHE A 143 6.49 5.61 13.91
N THR A 144 5.70 4.67 13.39
CA THR A 144 5.42 3.38 14.07
C THR A 144 6.71 2.67 14.48
N PHE A 145 7.71 2.54 13.59
CA PHE A 145 8.98 1.90 13.96
C PHE A 145 9.70 2.61 15.10
N GLN A 146 9.72 3.95 15.11
CA GLN A 146 10.39 4.72 16.16
C GLN A 146 9.77 4.50 17.54
N GLN A 147 8.43 4.39 17.60
CA GLN A 147 7.66 4.25 18.84
C GLN A 147 7.75 2.84 19.46
N ILE A 148 8.09 1.81 18.69
CA ILE A 148 8.07 0.43 19.19
C ILE A 148 9.13 0.15 20.26
N GLN A 149 8.70 -0.53 21.32
CA GLN A 149 9.51 -0.92 22.49
C GLN A 149 9.63 -2.45 22.64
N GLU A 150 10.65 -2.93 23.37
CA GLU A 150 11.02 -4.37 23.44
C GLU A 150 9.96 -5.29 24.07
N SER A 151 8.95 -4.75 24.75
CA SER A 151 7.87 -5.49 25.42
C SER A 151 6.47 -5.12 24.92
N GLN A 152 6.37 -4.28 23.89
CA GLN A 152 5.09 -3.76 23.43
C GLN A 152 4.33 -4.79 22.59
N THR A 153 3.09 -5.06 22.98
CA THR A 153 2.10 -5.69 22.10
C THR A 153 1.73 -4.70 21.00
N LEU A 154 1.74 -5.15 19.74
CA LEU A 154 1.32 -4.31 18.61
C LEU A 154 -0.11 -3.84 18.81
N SER A 155 -0.34 -2.55 18.60
CA SER A 155 -1.70 -2.01 18.54
C SER A 155 -2.40 -2.51 17.26
N ASP A 156 -3.74 -2.47 17.24
CA ASP A 156 -4.52 -2.82 16.04
C ASP A 156 -4.10 -1.97 14.83
N ASP A 157 -3.75 -0.71 15.07
CA ASP A 157 -3.26 0.23 14.07
C ASP A 157 -1.86 -0.16 13.53
N ASP A 158 -0.95 -0.64 14.38
CA ASP A 158 0.35 -1.18 13.93
C ASP A 158 0.16 -2.46 13.11
N VAL A 159 -0.71 -3.36 13.58
CA VAL A 159 -1.07 -4.59 12.87
C VAL A 159 -1.65 -4.26 11.50
N LEU A 160 -2.52 -3.26 11.40
CA LEU A 160 -3.07 -2.79 10.14
C LEU A 160 -1.96 -2.27 9.21
N LYS A 161 -1.09 -1.36 9.66
CA LYS A 161 0.00 -0.82 8.83
C LYS A 161 0.94 -1.91 8.30
N PHE A 162 1.32 -2.86 9.14
CA PHE A 162 2.16 -3.99 8.72
C PHE A 162 1.42 -4.93 7.77
N SER A 163 0.12 -5.09 7.96
CA SER A 163 -0.72 -5.85 7.06
C SER A 163 -0.81 -5.16 5.68
N ILE A 164 -1.02 -3.85 5.62
CA ILE A 164 -0.98 -3.09 4.36
C ILE A 164 0.38 -3.23 3.69
N LEU A 165 1.48 -3.05 4.45
CA LEU A 165 2.84 -3.22 3.94
C LEU A 165 3.03 -4.59 3.29
N SER A 166 2.44 -5.65 3.86
CA SER A 166 2.59 -7.02 3.36
C SER A 166 1.90 -7.29 2.01
N VAL A 167 0.88 -6.51 1.66
CA VAL A 167 0.10 -6.67 0.43
C VAL A 167 0.43 -5.68 -0.67
N LEU A 168 1.24 -4.66 -0.39
CA LEU A 168 1.82 -3.84 -1.45
C LEU A 168 2.67 -4.73 -2.36
N LEU A 169 2.51 -4.63 -3.68
CA LEU A 169 3.30 -5.39 -4.64
C LEU A 169 4.49 -4.57 -5.12
N PRO A 170 5.72 -4.74 -4.61
CA PRO A 170 6.82 -3.89 -5.06
C PRO A 170 7.05 -4.02 -6.56
N SER A 171 6.88 -5.20 -7.17
CA SER A 171 7.01 -5.37 -8.64
C SER A 171 6.06 -4.50 -9.45
N SER A 172 4.93 -4.06 -8.87
CA SER A 172 3.96 -3.22 -9.56
C SER A 172 4.35 -1.74 -9.61
N CYS A 173 5.36 -1.33 -8.85
CA CYS A 173 5.84 0.05 -8.74
C CYS A 173 6.19 0.63 -10.13
N LEU A 174 5.41 1.61 -10.63
CA LEU A 174 5.62 2.24 -11.94
C LEU A 174 5.43 3.76 -11.89
N ALA A 175 6.28 4.49 -12.60
CA ALA A 175 6.11 5.90 -12.91
C ALA A 175 5.33 6.05 -14.22
N THR A 176 4.21 6.75 -14.19
CA THR A 176 3.31 6.88 -15.36
C THR A 176 2.44 8.12 -15.24
N SER A 177 1.80 8.55 -16.33
CA SER A 177 1.04 9.82 -16.32
C SER A 177 -0.37 9.71 -15.70
N SER A 178 -0.97 8.51 -15.71
CA SER A 178 -2.34 8.30 -15.25
C SER A 178 -2.56 6.91 -14.64
N VAL A 179 -3.65 6.76 -13.89
CA VAL A 179 -4.09 5.47 -13.32
C VAL A 179 -4.47 4.46 -14.42
N ASP A 180 -4.98 4.92 -15.55
CA ASP A 180 -5.34 4.07 -16.69
C ASP A 180 -4.10 3.47 -17.35
N GLU A 181 -3.09 4.32 -17.61
CA GLU A 181 -1.82 3.88 -18.17
C GLU A 181 -1.10 2.90 -17.21
N PHE A 182 -1.22 3.16 -15.90
CA PHE A 182 -0.74 2.25 -14.87
C PHE A 182 -1.44 0.89 -14.99
N PHE A 183 -2.77 0.86 -15.01
CA PHE A 183 -3.55 -0.37 -15.12
C PHE A 183 -3.23 -1.16 -16.39
N GLU A 184 -3.15 -0.50 -17.56
CA GLU A 184 -2.83 -1.16 -18.83
C GLU A 184 -1.42 -1.78 -18.84
N ARG A 185 -0.45 -1.10 -18.23
CA ARG A 185 0.91 -1.66 -18.10
C ARG A 185 0.90 -2.83 -17.12
N GLN A 186 0.23 -2.68 -15.97
CA GLN A 186 0.11 -3.75 -14.98
C GLN A 186 -0.60 -4.99 -15.53
N SER A 187 -1.67 -4.85 -16.32
CA SER A 187 -2.41 -5.98 -16.89
C SER A 187 -1.55 -6.82 -17.83
N LYS A 188 -0.67 -6.16 -18.61
CA LYS A 188 0.35 -6.82 -19.46
C LYS A 188 1.40 -7.57 -18.63
N TYR A 189 1.84 -7.01 -17.49
CA TYR A 189 2.90 -7.60 -16.65
C TYR A 189 2.42 -8.69 -15.69
N PHE A 190 1.20 -8.58 -15.17
CA PHE A 190 0.67 -9.50 -14.16
C PHE A 190 -0.30 -10.53 -14.73
N GLN A 191 -0.53 -10.52 -16.06
CA GLN A 191 -1.55 -11.34 -16.73
C GLN A 191 -2.81 -11.40 -15.86
N CYS A 192 -3.45 -10.24 -15.65
CA CYS A 192 -4.84 -10.28 -15.22
C CYS A 192 -5.59 -10.95 -16.37
N SER A 193 -5.77 -12.26 -16.31
CA SER A 193 -6.65 -12.97 -17.22
C SER A 193 -7.99 -12.28 -17.07
N THR A 194 -8.40 -11.56 -18.11
CA THR A 194 -9.78 -11.18 -18.35
C THR A 194 -10.56 -12.46 -18.66
N SER A 195 -10.55 -13.42 -17.74
CA SER A 195 -11.54 -14.48 -17.69
C SER A 195 -12.65 -13.92 -16.83
N ILE A 196 -13.47 -13.07 -17.46
CA ILE A 196 -14.87 -12.95 -17.08
C ILE A 196 -15.43 -14.33 -17.42
N GLU A 197 -15.56 -15.20 -16.42
CA GLU A 197 -16.39 -16.39 -16.57
C GLU A 197 -17.83 -15.88 -16.75
N TYR A 198 -18.41 -16.21 -17.91
CA TYR A 198 -19.75 -15.84 -18.36
C TYR A 198 -20.85 -16.37 -17.42
#